data_AF-A0A963JR02-F1
#
_entry.id   AF-A0A963JR02-F1
#
_cell.length_a   1.000
_cell.length_b   1.000
_cell.length_c   1.000
_cell.angle_alpha   90.00
_cell.angle_beta   90.00
_cell.angle_gamma   90.00
#
_symmetry.space_group_name_H-M   'P 1'
#
loop_
_entity.id
_entity.type
_entity.pdbx_description
1 polymer ?
#
loop_
_entity_poly.entity_id
_entity_poly.type
_entity_poly.pdbx_seq_one_letter_code
_entity_poly.pdbx_strand_id
1 'polypeptide(L)' 'GSGWAWLVQDGDKIAIAKTGNAESPITQNVRPLVTIDVWEHAYYLDYQNRRVDYVNTILDKLINWEFARANLG' A
#
# COMPACT_ATOMS: atom_id res chain seq x y z
N GLY A 1 7.92 11.74 4.97
CA GLY A 1 7.60 12.20 3.61
C GLY A 1 6.35 11.53 3.09
N SER A 2 5.91 11.96 1.90
CA SER A 2 4.71 11.51 1.20
C SER A 2 4.99 10.35 0.25
N GLY A 3 4.04 9.41 0.14
CA GLY A 3 4.17 8.26 -0.74
C GLY A 3 3.24 7.12 -0.38
N TRP A 4 3.58 5.94 -0.87
CA TRP A 4 2.73 4.76 -0.84
C TRP A 4 3.55 3.52 -0.47
N ALA A 5 2.93 2.58 0.24
CA ALA A 5 3.44 1.23 0.44
C ALA A 5 2.59 0.23 -0.35
N TRP A 6 3.23 -0.73 -1.02
CA TRP A 6 2.56 -1.64 -1.94
C TRP A 6 2.89 -3.09 -1.61
N LEU A 7 1.89 -3.97 -1.75
CA LEU A 7 2.13 -5.38 -2.07
C LEU A 7 2.06 -5.52 -3.58
N VAL A 8 3.07 -6.13 -4.18
CA VAL A 8 3.15 -6.26 -5.63
C VAL A 8 3.47 -7.69 -6.05
N GLN A 9 3.07 -8.05 -7.26
CA GLN A 9 3.58 -9.19 -8.00
C GLN A 9 4.58 -8.70 -9.05
N ASP A 10 5.83 -9.14 -8.92
CA ASP A 10 6.93 -8.90 -9.84
C ASP A 10 7.34 -10.24 -10.48
N GLY A 11 6.81 -10.49 -11.68
CA GLY A 11 6.83 -11.81 -12.30
C GLY A 11 6.11 -12.85 -11.44
N ASP A 12 6.81 -13.93 -11.07
CA ASP A 12 6.28 -15.00 -10.22
C ASP A 12 6.46 -14.75 -8.72
N LYS A 13 7.00 -13.58 -8.34
CA LYS A 13 7.33 -13.27 -6.94
C LYS A 13 6.39 -12.22 -6.37
N ILE A 14 6.07 -12.40 -5.10
CA ILE A 14 5.40 -11.38 -4.30
C ILE A 14 6.46 -10.57 -3.55
N ALA A 15 6.34 -9.24 -3.60
CA ALA A 15 7.28 -8.32 -2.99
C ALA A 15 6.56 -7.14 -2.34
N ILE A 16 7.27 -6.45 -1.45
CA ILE A 16 6.87 -5.15 -0.91
C ILE A 16 7.61 -4.07 -1.70
N ALA A 17 6.88 -3.05 -2.14
CA ALA A 17 7.46 -1.89 -2.79
C ALA A 17 7.03 -0.61 -2.06
N LYS A 18 7.81 0.46 -2.26
CA LYS A 18 7.46 1.81 -1.79
C LYS A 18 7.73 2.80 -2.91
N THR A 19 6.88 3.80 -3.04
CA THR A 19 7.03 4.84 -4.05
C THR A 19 6.85 6.22 -3.43
N GLY A 20 7.56 7.22 -3.97
CA GLY A 20 7.46 8.59 -3.53
C GLY A 20 6.35 9.34 -4.25
N ASN A 21 5.67 10.25 -3.56
CA ASN A 21 4.70 11.16 -4.17
C ASN A 21 3.64 10.45 -5.03
N ALA A 22 3.62 10.69 -6.35
CA ALA A 22 2.66 10.13 -7.31
C ALA A 22 3.22 8.96 -8.13
N GLU A 23 4.42 8.47 -7.80
CA GLU A 23 5.00 7.31 -8.46
C GLU A 23 4.18 6.04 -8.18
N SER A 24 4.10 5.14 -9.16
CA SER A 24 3.28 3.92 -9.10
C SER A 24 4.04 2.72 -9.70
N PRO A 25 3.94 1.52 -9.10
CA PRO A 25 4.54 0.29 -9.65
C PRO A 25 4.07 -0.05 -11.07
N ILE A 26 2.90 0.47 -11.49
CA ILE A 26 2.35 0.25 -12.84
C ILE A 26 3.32 0.77 -13.92
N THR A 27 4.05 1.86 -13.65
CA THR A 27 5.03 2.40 -14.61
C THR A 27 6.30 1.57 -14.72
N GLN A 28 6.48 0.59 -13.83
CA GLN A 28 7.62 -0.31 -13.76
C GLN A 28 7.28 -1.73 -14.24
N ASN A 29 6.11 -1.92 -14.86
CA ASN A 29 5.59 -3.22 -15.28
C ASN A 29 5.47 -4.25 -14.13
N VAL A 30 5.30 -3.74 -12.91
CA VAL A 30 5.08 -4.51 -11.68
C VAL A 30 3.61 -4.40 -11.33
N ARG A 31 2.96 -5.52 -11.01
CA ARG A 31 1.51 -5.56 -10.76
C ARG A 31 1.21 -5.21 -9.30
N PRO A 32 0.58 -4.07 -8.98
CA PRO A 32 0.15 -3.78 -7.62
C PRO A 32 -1.06 -4.63 -7.24
N LEU A 33 -1.04 -5.19 -6.03
CA LEU A 33 -2.12 -6.00 -5.46
C LEU A 33 -2.80 -5.29 -4.29
N VAL A 34 -2.02 -4.57 -3.49
CA VAL A 34 -2.47 -3.74 -2.36
C VAL A 34 -1.69 -2.43 -2.36
N THR A 35 -2.34 -1.36 -1.93
CA THR A 35 -1.69 -0.08 -1.62
C THR A 35 -2.12 0.43 -0.26
N ILE A 36 -1.21 1.10 0.44
CA ILE A 36 -1.46 1.86 1.66
C ILE A 36 -0.92 3.26 1.44
N ASP A 37 -1.81 4.24 1.48
CA ASP A 37 -1.47 5.67 1.40
C ASP A 37 -0.79 6.11 2.71
N VAL A 38 0.42 6.64 2.64
CA VAL A 38 1.14 7.17 3.82
C VAL A 38 1.40 8.67 3.72
N TRP A 39 0.68 9.38 2.86
CA TRP A 39 0.55 10.83 2.93
C TRP A 39 -0.16 11.22 4.22
N GLU A 40 0.27 12.30 4.87
CA GLU A 40 -0.30 12.72 6.16
C GLU A 40 -1.80 13.00 6.05
N HIS A 41 -2.28 13.52 4.92
CA HIS A 41 -3.73 13.74 4.74
C HIS A 41 -4.58 12.46 4.83
N ALA A 42 -3.99 11.28 4.66
CA ALA A 42 -4.71 10.01 4.74
C ALA A 42 -5.01 9.57 6.18
N TYR A 43 -4.30 10.13 7.18
CA TYR A 43 -4.42 9.66 8.57
C TYR A 43 -4.30 10.73 9.65
N TYR A 44 -3.86 11.96 9.34
CA TYR A 44 -3.43 12.91 10.38
C TYR A 44 -4.57 13.34 11.33
N LEU A 45 -5.81 13.45 10.84
CA LEU A 45 -6.94 13.82 11.68
C LEU A 45 -7.26 12.76 12.74
N ASP A 46 -7.08 11.48 12.43
CA ASP A 46 -7.41 10.37 13.33
C ASP A 46 -6.20 9.89 14.16
N TYR A 47 -4.99 9.97 13.58
CA TYR A 47 -3.79 9.36 14.14
C TYR A 47 -2.66 10.35 14.44
N GLN A 48 -2.71 11.60 13.95
CA GLN A 48 -1.63 12.59 14.09
C GLN A 48 -0.28 11.99 13.65
N ASN A 49 0.72 11.97 14.52
CA ASN A 49 2.04 11.39 14.23
C ASN A 49 2.08 9.85 14.31
N ARG A 50 0.98 9.18 14.67
CA ARG A 50 0.91 7.72 14.89
C ARG A 50 0.64 6.96 13.58
N ARG A 51 1.51 7.16 12.59
CA ARG A 51 1.45 6.47 11.29
C ARG A 51 1.44 4.94 11.44
N VAL A 52 2.17 4.41 12.42
CA VAL A 52 2.23 2.97 12.70
C VAL A 52 0.86 2.43 13.08
N ASP A 53 0.13 3.12 13.95
CA ASP A 53 -1.22 2.72 14.38
C ASP A 53 -2.20 2.71 13.21
N TYR A 54 -2.10 3.69 12.31
CA TYR A 54 -2.89 3.76 11.08
C TYR A 54 -2.63 2.56 10.17
N VAL A 55 -1.36 2.25 9.88
CA VAL A 55 -0.99 1.11 9.04
C VAL A 55 -1.44 -0.21 9.67
N ASN A 56 -1.23 -0.39 10.98
CA ASN A 56 -1.70 -1.57 11.70
C ASN A 56 -3.23 -1.72 11.62
N THR A 57 -3.96 -0.62 11.77
CA THR A 57 -5.43 -0.64 11.67
C THR A 57 -5.90 -1.07 10.28
N ILE A 58 -5.23 -0.60 9.22
CA ILE A 58 -5.52 -1.06 7.86
C ILE A 58 -5.28 -2.56 7.73
N LEU A 59 -4.10 -3.04 8.13
CA LEU A 59 -3.72 -4.45 7.99
C LEU A 59 -4.61 -5.38 8.82
N ASP A 60 -4.99 -4.98 10.02
CA ASP A 60 -5.74 -5.83 10.96
C ASP A 60 -7.25 -5.82 10.68
N LYS A 61 -7.80 -4.73 10.12
CA LYS A 61 -9.26 -4.51 10.11
C LYS A 61 -9.86 -4.11 8.77
N LEU A 62 -9.11 -3.46 7.87
CA LEU A 62 -9.69 -2.81 6.68
C LEU A 62 -9.24 -3.42 5.36
N ILE A 63 -8.11 -4.14 5.37
CA ILE A 63 -7.51 -4.67 4.16
C ILE A 63 -8.42 -5.73 3.50
N ASN A 64 -8.62 -5.61 2.20
CA ASN A 64 -9.39 -6.57 1.41
C ASN A 64 -8.46 -7.58 0.71
N TRP A 65 -8.20 -8.70 1.37
CA TRP A 65 -7.35 -9.76 0.82
C TRP A 65 -7.98 -10.49 -0.38
N GLU A 66 -9.31 -10.57 -0.46
CA GLU A 66 -9.97 -11.19 -1.61
C GLU A 66 -9.76 -10.38 -2.88
N PHE A 67 -9.72 -9.04 -2.79
CA PHE A 67 -9.34 -8.19 -3.91
C PHE A 67 -7.89 -8.48 -4.36
N ALA A 68 -6.94 -8.54 -3.41
CA ALA A 68 -5.55 -8.85 -3.74
C ALA A 68 -5.41 -10.22 -4.41
N ARG A 69 -6.11 -11.24 -3.87
CA ARG A 69 -6.12 -12.60 -4.40
C ARG A 69 -6.74 -12.69 -5.78
N ALA A 70 -7.85 -11.98 -6.04
CA ALA A 70 -8.52 -11.98 -7.34
C ALA A 70 -7.71 -11.29 -8.45
N ASN A 71 -6.78 -10.41 -8.08
CA ASN A 71 -5.89 -9.71 -9.01
C ASN A 71 -4.51 -10.37 -9.14
N LEU A 72 -4.21 -11.37 -8.31
CA LEU A 72 -3.01 -12.19 -8.44
C LEU A 72 -3.06 -12.95 -9.77
N GLY A 73 -1.96 -12.88 -10.54
CA GLY A 73 -1.83 -13.51 -11.86
C GLY A 73 -1.75 -15.02 -11.82
#